data_AF-A0A660S4C5-F1
#
_entry.id   AF-A0A660S4C5-F1
#
_cell.length_a   1.000
_cell.length_b   1.000
_cell.length_c   1.000
_cell.angle_alpha   90.00
_cell.angle_beta   90.00
_cell.angle_gamma   90.00
#
_symmetry.space_group_name_H-M   'P 1'
#
loop_
_entity.id
_entity.type
_entity.pdbx_description
1 polymer ?
#
loop_
_entity_poly.entity_id
_entity_poly.type
_entity_poly.pdbx_seq_one_letter_code
_entity_poly.pdbx_strand_id
1 'polypeptide(L)'
;MLKFDITLSIQIVEALIMTFILYYILIKPVMSYMKERESHFQTLEKETQDLIASAEEAIKKYQNELNKARSEGIQKRELLKEEARKIEKELLSKVMKEAEEYKTKWAEQFSKHLEDVRKELMSKVEYFASLMIERLLGRKA
;
A
#
# COMPACT_ATOMS: atom_id res chain seq x y z
N MET A 1 80.24 1.18 -57.42
CA MET A 1 79.32 0.46 -58.33
C MET A 1 78.70 -0.67 -57.55
N LEU A 2 77.37 -0.70 -57.43
CA LEU A 2 76.65 -1.85 -56.86
C LEU A 2 76.95 -3.06 -57.74
N LYS A 3 77.87 -3.92 -57.28
CA LYS A 3 78.07 -5.22 -57.89
C LYS A 3 76.93 -6.09 -57.40
N PHE A 4 76.07 -6.49 -58.32
CA PHE A 4 75.09 -7.55 -58.09
C PHE A 4 75.85 -8.88 -58.03
N ASP A 5 76.50 -9.11 -56.90
CA ASP A 5 77.20 -10.35 -56.60
C ASP A 5 76.28 -11.29 -55.81
N ILE A 6 76.56 -12.59 -55.88
CA ILE A 6 75.81 -13.65 -55.18
C ILE A 6 75.65 -13.38 -53.68
N THR A 7 76.60 -12.63 -53.09
CA THR A 7 76.58 -12.16 -51.70
C THR A 7 75.36 -11.29 -51.38
N LEU A 8 74.94 -10.41 -52.29
CA LEU A 8 73.75 -9.57 -52.10
C LEU A 8 72.48 -10.44 -51.99
N SER A 9 72.36 -11.44 -52.86
CA SER A 9 71.25 -12.40 -52.84
C SER A 9 71.25 -13.21 -51.55
N ILE A 10 72.42 -13.65 -51.07
CA ILE A 10 72.56 -14.36 -49.79
C ILE A 10 72.12 -13.47 -48.62
N GLN A 11 72.51 -12.19 -48.61
CA GLN A 11 72.15 -11.25 -47.55
C GLN A 11 70.63 -10.95 -47.52
N ILE A 12 69.99 -10.87 -48.69
CA ILE A 12 68.52 -10.73 -48.79
C ILE A 12 67.83 -11.98 -48.22
N VAL A 13 68.31 -13.18 -48.56
CA VAL A 13 67.75 -14.43 -48.05
C VAL A 13 67.90 -14.51 -46.53
N GLU A 14 69.07 -14.15 -45.98
CA GLU A 14 69.30 -14.08 -44.54
C GLU A 14 68.33 -13.11 -43.85
N ALA A 15 68.17 -11.89 -44.39
CA ALA A 15 67.26 -10.90 -43.85
C ALA A 15 65.80 -11.37 -43.88
N LEU A 16 65.38 -12.05 -44.95
CA LEU A 16 64.04 -12.62 -45.06
C LEU A 16 63.82 -13.75 -44.06
N ILE A 17 64.80 -14.65 -43.89
CA ILE A 17 64.73 -15.73 -42.88
C ILE A 17 64.62 -15.13 -41.48
N MET A 18 65.47 -14.14 -41.13
CA MET A 18 65.44 -13.49 -39.82
C MET A 18 64.09 -12.78 -39.58
N THR A 19 63.60 -12.05 -40.59
CA THR A 19 62.30 -11.39 -40.52
C THR A 19 61.17 -12.38 -40.31
N PHE A 20 61.20 -13.52 -40.99
CA PHE A 20 60.18 -14.57 -40.85
C PHE A 20 60.21 -15.19 -39.44
N ILE A 21 61.40 -15.49 -38.93
CA ILE A 21 61.58 -16.01 -37.56
C ILE A 21 61.03 -15.00 -36.55
N LEU A 22 61.42 -13.73 -36.67
CA LEU A 22 60.97 -12.67 -35.76
C LEU A 22 59.45 -12.42 -35.85
N TYR A 23 58.87 -12.54 -37.04
CA TYR A 23 57.43 -12.42 -37.25
C TYR A 23 56.66 -13.50 -36.47
N TYR A 24 57.13 -14.75 -36.52
CA TYR A 24 56.50 -15.86 -35.79
C TYR A 24 56.74 -15.80 -34.28
N ILE A 25 57.94 -15.41 -33.84
CA ILE A 25 58.30 -15.40 -32.42
C ILE A 25 57.76 -14.17 -31.68
N LEU A 26 57.69 -13.00 -32.34
CA LEU A 26 57.42 -11.74 -31.66
C LEU A 26 56.14 -11.07 -32.14
N ILE A 27 56.02 -10.81 -33.45
CA ILE A 27 54.91 -9.99 -33.98
C ILE A 27 53.57 -10.71 -33.82
N LYS A 28 53.50 -11.97 -34.25
CA LYS A 28 52.28 -12.77 -34.18
C LYS A 28 51.77 -12.97 -32.75
N PRO A 29 52.57 -13.42 -31.77
CA PRO A 29 52.08 -13.61 -30.41
C PRO A 29 51.74 -12.28 -29.72
N VAL A 30 52.56 -11.23 -29.87
CA VAL A 30 52.26 -9.92 -29.26
C VAL A 30 50.93 -9.36 -29.77
N MET A 31 50.68 -9.43 -31.08
CA MET A 31 49.41 -8.99 -31.65
C MET A 31 48.22 -9.82 -31.16
N SER A 32 48.41 -11.14 -30.96
CA SER A 32 47.39 -12.02 -30.39
C SER A 32 47.03 -11.61 -28.96
N TYR A 33 48.03 -11.41 -28.09
CA TYR A 33 47.81 -10.98 -26.71
C TYR A 33 47.17 -9.60 -26.61
N MET A 34 47.52 -8.67 -27.51
CA MET A 34 46.86 -7.36 -27.55
C MET A 34 45.37 -7.48 -27.90
N LYS A 35 45.03 -8.30 -28.90
CA LYS A 35 43.62 -8.55 -29.27
C LYS A 35 42.84 -9.25 -28.18
N GLU A 36 43.43 -10.26 -27.54
CA GLU A 36 42.81 -10.96 -26.43
C GLU A 36 42.53 -10.00 -25.27
N ARG A 37 43.52 -9.17 -24.90
CA ARG A 37 43.35 -8.14 -23.89
C ARG A 37 42.24 -7.16 -24.26
N GLU A 38 42.24 -6.65 -25.49
CA GLU A 38 41.20 -5.74 -25.96
C GLU A 38 39.81 -6.38 -25.86
N SER A 39 39.64 -7.62 -26.32
CA SER A 39 38.38 -8.35 -26.24
C SER A 39 37.93 -8.55 -24.79
N HIS A 40 38.84 -8.88 -23.88
CA HIS A 40 38.54 -9.06 -22.46
C HIS A 40 38.05 -7.76 -21.81
N PHE A 41 38.69 -6.63 -22.11
CA PHE A 41 38.24 -5.32 -21.62
C PHE A 41 36.89 -4.92 -22.22
N GLN A 42 36.67 -5.15 -23.52
CA GLN A 42 35.37 -4.89 -24.16
C GLN A 42 34.25 -5.75 -23.57
N THR A 43 34.52 -7.02 -23.26
CA THR A 43 33.54 -7.91 -22.60
C THR A 43 33.24 -7.42 -21.20
N LEU A 44 34.26 -7.09 -20.39
CA LEU A 44 34.04 -6.54 -19.05
C LEU A 44 33.25 -5.23 -19.06
N GLU A 45 33.53 -4.35 -20.02
CA GLU A 45 32.80 -3.10 -20.17
C GLU A 45 31.32 -3.36 -20.50
N LYS A 46 31.03 -4.28 -21.43
CA LYS A 46 29.66 -4.71 -21.74
C LYS A 46 28.95 -5.33 -20.54
N GLU A 47 29.59 -6.28 -19.86
CA GLU A 47 29.02 -6.91 -18.67
C GLU A 47 28.72 -5.87 -17.57
N THR A 48 29.61 -4.89 -17.40
CA THR A 48 29.40 -3.80 -16.45
C THR A 48 28.20 -2.94 -16.84
N GLN A 49 28.08 -2.58 -18.13
CA GLN A 49 26.93 -1.82 -18.64
C GLN A 49 25.62 -2.59 -18.47
N ASP A 50 25.61 -3.90 -18.77
CA ASP A 50 24.44 -4.76 -18.62
C ASP A 50 24.02 -4.90 -17.15
N LEU A 51 24.99 -5.02 -16.23
CA LEU A 51 24.73 -5.07 -14.79
C LEU A 51 24.15 -3.74 -14.27
N ILE A 52 24.68 -2.60 -14.72
CA ILE A 52 24.15 -1.28 -14.38
C ILE A 52 22.72 -1.13 -14.89
N ALA A 53 22.47 -1.45 -16.16
CA ALA A 53 21.13 -1.38 -16.76
C ALA A 53 20.13 -2.28 -16.01
N SER A 54 20.54 -3.51 -15.67
CA SER A 54 19.72 -4.45 -14.91
C SER A 54 19.41 -3.94 -13.49
N ALA A 55 20.39 -3.31 -12.82
CA ALA A 55 20.19 -2.70 -11.51
C ALA A 55 19.23 -1.52 -11.57
N GLU A 56 19.36 -0.64 -12.56
CA GLU A 56 18.44 0.48 -12.79
C GLU A 56 17.01 -0.01 -13.06
N GLU A 57 16.85 -1.05 -13.89
CA GLU A 57 15.54 -1.64 -14.16
C GLU A 57 14.93 -2.26 -12.89
N ALA A 58 15.74 -2.96 -12.09
CA ALA A 58 15.30 -3.54 -10.82
C ALA A 58 14.84 -2.46 -9.83
N ILE A 59 15.58 -1.35 -9.71
CA ILE A 59 15.21 -0.21 -8.86
C ILE A 59 13.89 0.40 -9.35
N LYS A 60 13.73 0.57 -10.66
CA LYS A 60 12.50 1.13 -11.25
C LYS A 60 11.30 0.22 -11.02
N LYS A 61 11.45 -1.10 -11.19
CA LYS A 61 10.41 -2.10 -10.88
C LYS A 61 10.02 -2.04 -9.41
N TYR A 62 11.00 -2.04 -8.50
CA TYR A 62 10.75 -1.94 -7.07
C TYR A 62 10.00 -0.66 -6.68
N GLN A 63 10.40 0.49 -7.22
CA GLN A 63 9.70 1.76 -6.96
C GLN A 63 8.26 1.75 -7.48
N ASN A 64 8.02 1.16 -8.66
CA ASN A 64 6.68 1.03 -9.22
C ASN A 64 5.80 0.12 -8.36
N GLU A 65 6.32 -1.04 -7.93
CA GLU A 65 5.59 -1.96 -7.05
C GLU A 65 5.29 -1.32 -5.70
N LEU A 66 6.24 -0.59 -5.12
CA LEU A 66 6.04 0.14 -3.87
C LEU A 66 4.93 1.19 -4.00
N ASN A 67 4.92 1.95 -5.09
CA ASN A 67 3.88 2.95 -5.35
C ASN A 67 2.52 2.29 -5.57
N LYS A 68 2.47 1.17 -6.29
CA LYS A 68 1.26 0.38 -6.50
C LYS A 68 0.71 -0.14 -5.18
N ALA A 69 1.54 -0.77 -4.35
CA ALA A 69 1.15 -1.27 -3.03
C ALA A 69 0.65 -0.15 -2.10
N ARG A 70 1.28 1.02 -2.13
CA ARG A 70 0.81 2.21 -1.38
C ARG A 70 -0.56 2.67 -1.85
N SER A 71 -0.77 2.75 -3.17
CA SER A 71 -2.06 3.15 -3.76
C SER A 71 -3.17 2.15 -3.38
N GLU A 72 -2.91 0.85 -3.54
CA GLU A 72 -3.84 -0.22 -3.14
C GLU A 72 -4.15 -0.17 -1.64
N GLY A 73 -3.14 0.07 -0.80
CA GLY A 73 -3.32 0.22 0.64
C GLY A 73 -4.20 1.42 1.01
N ILE A 74 -4.02 2.56 0.34
CA ILE A 74 -4.86 3.75 0.53
C ILE A 74 -6.30 3.48 0.08
N GLN A 75 -6.48 2.87 -1.10
CA GLN A 75 -7.80 2.50 -1.61
C GLN A 75 -8.53 1.55 -0.66
N LYS A 76 -7.86 0.49 -0.21
CA LYS A 76 -8.45 -0.47 0.74
C LYS A 76 -8.81 0.19 2.07
N ARG A 77 -7.97 1.10 2.57
CA ARG A 77 -8.28 1.88 3.78
C ARG A 77 -9.50 2.76 3.59
N GLU A 78 -9.64 3.40 2.43
CA GLU A 78 -10.78 4.27 2.16
C GLU A 78 -12.09 3.47 2.03
N LEU A 79 -12.05 2.32 1.34
CA LEU A 79 -13.18 1.40 1.27
C LEU A 79 -13.63 0.94 2.66
N LEU A 80 -12.69 0.54 3.53
CA LEU A 80 -13.01 0.15 4.90
C LEU A 80 -13.62 1.30 5.72
N LYS A 81 -13.16 2.55 5.50
CA LYS A 81 -13.76 3.72 6.15
C LYS A 81 -15.17 3.99 5.65
N GLU A 82 -15.43 3.85 4.36
CA GLU A 82 -16.76 4.00 3.80
C GLU A 82 -17.72 2.93 4.32
N GLU A 83 -17.28 1.67 4.38
CA GLU A 83 -18.03 0.58 5.00
C GLU A 83 -18.32 0.85 6.47
N ALA A 84 -17.32 1.27 7.24
CA ALA A 84 -17.49 1.63 8.65
C ALA A 84 -18.51 2.75 8.84
N ARG A 85 -18.47 3.81 8.00
CA ARG A 85 -19.46 4.90 8.03
C ARG A 85 -20.87 4.43 7.68
N LYS A 86 -21.02 3.48 6.75
CA LYS A 86 -22.34 2.90 6.43
C LYS A 86 -22.89 2.13 7.62
N ILE A 87 -22.08 1.26 8.22
CA ILE A 87 -22.46 0.48 9.41
C ILE A 87 -22.81 1.42 10.57
N GLU A 88 -22.00 2.45 10.81
CA GLU A 88 -22.26 3.47 11.83
C GLU A 88 -23.63 4.13 11.59
N LYS A 89 -23.92 4.59 10.37
CA LYS A 89 -25.20 5.22 10.02
C LYS A 89 -26.38 4.26 10.19
N GLU A 90 -26.24 3.00 9.79
CA GLU A 90 -27.28 1.98 9.98
C GLU A 90 -27.55 1.70 11.45
N LEU A 91 -26.51 1.56 12.26
CA LEU A 91 -26.62 1.34 13.69
C LEU A 91 -27.28 2.54 14.38
N LEU A 92 -26.84 3.76 14.06
CA LEU A 92 -27.41 4.99 14.60
C LEU A 92 -28.89 5.11 14.23
N SER A 93 -29.26 4.78 12.99
CA SER A 93 -30.66 4.78 12.56
C SER A 93 -31.51 3.75 13.31
N LYS A 94 -30.98 2.54 13.57
CA LYS A 94 -31.67 1.53 14.38
C LYS A 94 -31.89 2.00 15.81
N VAL A 95 -30.84 2.52 16.45
CA VAL A 95 -30.93 3.05 17.83
C VAL A 95 -31.91 4.21 17.92
N MET A 96 -31.93 5.12 16.93
CA MET A 96 -32.91 6.21 16.90
C MET A 96 -34.36 5.69 16.78
N LYS A 97 -34.60 4.66 15.97
CA LYS A 97 -35.93 4.03 15.86
C LYS A 97 -36.34 3.37 17.18
N GLU A 98 -35.44 2.60 17.78
CA GLU A 98 -35.69 1.94 19.07
C GLU A 98 -35.97 2.96 20.18
N ALA A 99 -35.23 4.08 20.20
CA ALA A 99 -35.46 5.16 21.15
C ALA A 99 -36.83 5.83 20.95
N GLU A 100 -37.25 6.07 19.71
CA GLU A 100 -38.57 6.63 19.41
C GLU A 100 -39.68 5.65 19.80
N GLU A 101 -39.53 4.36 19.51
CA GLU A 101 -40.46 3.31 19.96
C GLU A 101 -40.54 3.18 21.49
N TYR A 102 -39.41 3.32 22.19
CA TYR A 102 -39.40 3.35 23.65
C TYR A 102 -40.16 4.55 24.18
N LYS A 103 -39.94 5.73 23.59
CA LYS A 103 -40.60 6.97 23.98
C LYS A 103 -42.11 6.91 23.77
N THR A 104 -42.57 6.38 22.64
CA THR A 104 -44.01 6.21 22.35
C THR A 104 -44.65 5.22 23.33
N LYS A 105 -44.03 4.05 23.57
CA LYS A 105 -44.49 3.09 24.58
C LYS A 105 -44.56 3.69 25.97
N TRP A 106 -43.56 4.47 26.36
CA TRP A 106 -43.53 5.13 27.66
C TRP A 106 -44.64 6.18 27.79
N ALA A 107 -44.89 6.97 26.74
CA ALA A 107 -45.98 7.94 26.71
C ALA A 107 -47.36 7.26 26.82
N GLU A 108 -47.58 6.13 26.14
CA GLU A 108 -48.81 5.34 26.24
C GLU A 108 -49.00 4.71 27.64
N GLN A 109 -47.93 4.19 28.24
CA GLN A 109 -47.98 3.65 29.60
C GLN A 109 -48.26 4.77 30.61
N PHE A 110 -47.63 5.93 30.44
CA PHE A 110 -47.82 7.09 31.30
C PHE A 110 -49.25 7.64 31.24
N SER A 111 -49.85 7.72 30.04
CA SER A 111 -51.24 8.16 29.89
C SER A 111 -52.22 7.19 30.55
N LYS A 112 -52.02 5.88 30.39
CA LYS A 112 -52.80 4.85 31.10
C LYS A 112 -52.68 5.00 32.62
N HIS A 113 -51.46 5.17 33.12
CA HIS A 113 -51.23 5.34 34.55
C HIS A 113 -51.91 6.61 35.09
N LEU A 114 -51.89 7.70 34.33
CA LEU A 114 -52.63 8.92 34.66
C LEU A 114 -54.15 8.71 34.69
N GLU A 115 -54.70 7.96 33.73
CA GLU A 115 -56.13 7.62 33.74
C GLU A 115 -56.52 6.76 34.93
N ASP A 116 -55.70 5.76 35.28
CA ASP A 116 -55.94 4.89 36.42
C ASP A 116 -55.88 5.67 37.75
N VAL A 117 -54.86 6.51 37.93
CA VAL A 117 -54.76 7.42 39.09
C VAL A 117 -55.95 8.38 39.15
N ARG A 118 -56.40 8.91 38.00
CA ARG A 118 -57.57 9.80 37.94
C ARG A 118 -58.86 9.07 38.34
N LYS A 119 -59.05 7.83 37.90
CA LYS A 119 -60.20 7.00 38.31
C LYS A 119 -60.14 6.68 39.80
N GLU A 120 -58.96 6.35 40.33
CA GLU A 120 -58.78 6.10 41.75
C GLU A 120 -59.07 7.35 42.59
N LEU A 121 -58.58 8.52 42.17
CA LEU A 121 -58.91 9.79 42.82
C LEU A 121 -60.42 10.04 42.79
N MET A 122 -61.10 9.87 41.66
CA MET A 122 -62.55 10.04 41.56
C MET A 122 -63.32 9.09 42.47
N SER A 123 -62.90 7.84 42.60
CA SER A 123 -63.51 6.90 43.55
C SER A 123 -63.34 7.33 45.01
N LYS A 124 -62.26 8.04 45.31
CA LYS A 124 -61.97 8.60 46.64
C LYS A 124 -62.57 10.00 46.84
N VAL A 125 -63.17 10.64 45.83
CA VAL A 125 -63.77 11.97 45.96
C VAL A 125 -64.90 11.97 46.99
N GLU A 126 -65.76 10.94 47.03
CA GLU A 126 -66.81 10.84 48.07
C GLU A 126 -66.23 10.66 49.48
N TYR A 127 -65.12 9.91 49.60
CA TYR A 127 -64.39 9.77 50.87
C TYR A 127 -63.73 11.09 51.29
N PHE A 128 -63.09 11.82 50.37
CA PHE A 128 -62.51 13.12 50.68
C PHE A 128 -63.56 14.19 50.95
N ALA A 129 -64.71 14.15 50.26
CA ALA A 129 -65.83 15.05 50.48
C ALA A 129 -66.46 14.81 51.86
N SER A 130 -66.69 13.55 52.25
CA SER A 130 -67.17 13.21 53.59
C SER A 130 -66.17 13.60 54.68
N LEU A 131 -64.87 13.38 54.47
CA LEU A 131 -63.82 13.81 55.42
C LEU A 131 -63.72 15.34 55.56
N MET A 132 -63.91 16.09 54.45
CA MET A 132 -63.97 17.54 54.46
C MET A 132 -65.24 18.04 55.16
N ILE A 133 -66.39 17.44 54.90
CA ILE A 133 -67.66 17.70 55.59
C ILE A 133 -67.49 17.43 57.10
N GLU A 134 -66.83 16.34 57.50
CA GLU A 134 -66.52 16.05 58.90
C GLU A 134 -65.63 17.13 59.56
N ARG A 135 -64.62 17.61 58.84
CA ARG A 135 -63.70 18.66 59.31
C ARG A 135 -64.33 20.05 59.35
N LEU A 136 -65.26 20.37 58.44
CA LEU A 136 -65.94 21.67 58.35
C LEU A 136 -67.18 21.75 59.25
N LEU A 137 -67.94 20.67 59.42
CA LEU A 137 -69.16 20.65 60.23
C LEU A 137 -68.92 20.25 61.69
N GLY A 138 -67.70 19.81 62.05
CA GLY A 138 -67.28 19.63 63.44
C GLY A 138 -68.14 18.64 64.24
N ARG A 139 -68.91 17.79 63.57
CA ARG A 139 -69.77 16.80 64.19
C ARG A 139 -69.73 15.51 63.39
N LYS A 140 -69.24 14.46 64.05
CA LYS A 140 -69.35 13.07 63.58
C LYS A 140 -70.82 12.77 63.28
N ALA A 141 -71.09 12.24 62.10
CA ALA A 141 -72.26 11.41 61.87
C ALA A 141 -71.84 9.95 62.10
#